data_AF-A0AA40A394-F1
#
_entry.id   AF-A0AA40A394-F1
#
_cell.length_a   1.000
_cell.length_b   1.000
_cell.length_c   1.000
_cell.angle_alpha   90.00
_cell.angle_beta   90.00
_cell.angle_gamma   90.00
#
_symmetry.space_group_name_H-M   'P 1'
#
loop_
_entity.id
_entity.type
_entity.pdbx_description
1 polymer ?
#
loop_
_entity_poly.entity_id
_entity_poly.type
_entity_poly.pdbx_seq_one_letter_code
_entity_poly.pdbx_strand_id
1 'polypeptide(L)'
;CGNASCQTPPESLQLQLCGGCKKAAYCSQDCQTAAWASHKKNCKRQNYIIEFHLRLSDIVNLPVVCTLSCPADAPFYTLNLALQVAFGWATTHSFDFAVMNPN
;
A
#
# COMPACT_ATOMS: atom_id res chain seq x y z
N CYS A 1 -21.12 9.62 -6.32
CA CYS A 1 -20.95 8.55 -5.30
C CYS A 1 -20.97 7.19 -6.03
N GLY A 2 -20.11 6.24 -5.64
CA GLY A 2 -20.02 4.90 -6.24
C GLY A 2 -21.07 3.88 -5.77
N ASN A 3 -22.00 4.29 -4.90
CA ASN A 3 -23.16 3.48 -4.53
C ASN A 3 -24.33 3.79 -5.47
N ALA A 4 -24.83 2.77 -6.17
CA ALA A 4 -25.94 2.92 -7.13
C ALA A 4 -27.27 3.32 -6.47
N SER A 5 -27.45 3.04 -5.18
CA SER A 5 -28.65 3.40 -4.41
C SER A 5 -28.52 4.73 -3.67
N CYS A 6 -27.47 5.50 -3.94
CA CYS A 6 -27.21 6.78 -3.29
C CYS A 6 -28.21 7.85 -3.78
N GLN A 7 -28.96 8.46 -2.87
CA GLN A 7 -29.90 9.54 -3.17
C GLN A 7 -29.30 10.94 -2.97
N THR A 8 -28.05 11.02 -2.51
CA THR A 8 -27.42 12.28 -2.15
C THR A 8 -26.96 13.04 -3.40
N PRO A 9 -27.31 14.34 -3.56
CA PRO A 9 -26.98 15.11 -4.76
C PRO A 9 -25.46 15.25 -4.98
N PRO A 10 -24.97 15.31 -6.24
CA PRO A 10 -23.54 15.39 -6.54
C PRO A 10 -22.85 16.69 -6.10
N GLU A 11 -23.60 17.78 -5.95
CA GLU A 11 -23.07 19.15 -5.91
C GLU A 11 -22.57 19.60 -4.53
N SER A 12 -22.78 18.81 -3.47
CA SER A 12 -22.49 19.20 -2.08
C SER A 12 -21.62 18.21 -1.29
N LEU A 13 -21.03 17.20 -1.94
CA LEU A 13 -20.36 16.09 -1.22
C LEU A 13 -18.87 16.03 -1.49
N GLN A 14 -18.08 16.23 -0.43
CA GLN A 14 -16.69 15.76 -0.40
C GLN A 14 -16.68 14.23 -0.40
N LEU A 15 -16.40 13.64 -1.56
CA LEU A 15 -16.31 12.20 -1.72
C LEU A 15 -15.01 11.67 -1.09
N GLN A 16 -15.13 10.60 -0.33
CA GLN A 16 -14.02 9.87 0.27
C GLN A 16 -13.64 8.70 -0.64
N LEU A 17 -12.34 8.58 -0.96
CA LEU A 17 -11.84 7.45 -1.74
C LEU A 17 -11.85 6.17 -0.90
N CYS A 18 -12.16 5.05 -1.54
CA CYS A 18 -12.06 3.73 -0.95
C CYS A 18 -10.66 3.52 -0.35
N GLY A 19 -10.59 3.20 0.95
CA GLY A 19 -9.34 2.99 1.66
C GLY A 19 -8.42 1.94 1.03
N GLY A 20 -8.98 0.90 0.40
CA GLY A 20 -8.21 -0.17 -0.22
C GLY A 20 -7.66 0.17 -1.60
N CYS A 21 -8.55 0.44 -2.57
CA CYS A 21 -8.12 0.62 -3.97
C CYS A 21 -7.82 2.07 -4.36
N LYS A 22 -8.30 3.04 -3.58
CA LYS A 22 -8.23 4.49 -3.86
C LYS A 22 -8.84 4.90 -5.22
N LYS A 23 -9.69 4.06 -5.83
CA LYS A 23 -10.30 4.29 -7.16
C LYS A 23 -11.79 4.64 -7.10
N ALA A 24 -12.56 3.95 -6.25
CA ALA A 24 -13.98 4.26 -6.05
C ALA A 24 -14.13 5.36 -4.98
N ALA A 25 -15.14 6.21 -5.12
CA ALA A 25 -15.38 7.33 -4.20
C ALA A 25 -16.82 7.30 -3.65
N TYR A 26 -16.98 7.50 -2.34
CA TYR A 26 -18.25 7.40 -1.63
C TYR A 26 -18.51 8.65 -0.80
N CYS A 27 -19.77 9.06 -0.68
CA CYS A 27 -20.13 10.20 0.17
C CYS A 27 -20.08 9.85 1.67
N SER A 28 -20.16 8.57 2.02
CA SER A 28 -20.10 8.08 3.40
C SER A 28 -19.60 6.64 3.47
N GLN A 29 -19.21 6.21 4.67
CA GLN A 29 -18.88 4.82 4.96
C GLN A 29 -20.07 3.87 4.71
N ASP A 30 -21.30 4.34 4.93
CA ASP A 30 -22.51 3.55 4.66
C ASP A 30 -22.67 3.26 3.17
N CYS A 31 -22.43 4.26 2.32
CA CYS A 31 -22.44 4.07 0.87
C CYS A 31 -21.33 3.13 0.41
N GLN A 32 -20.15 3.19 1.01
CA GLN A 32 -19.08 2.24 0.70
C GLN A 32 -19.47 0.81 1.09
N THR A 33 -20.07 0.64 2.28
CA THR A 33 -20.47 -0.68 2.81
C THR A 33 -21.62 -1.28 2.00
N ALA A 34 -22.62 -0.48 1.65
CA ALA A 34 -23.73 -0.91 0.79
C ALA A 34 -23.24 -1.35 -0.61
N ALA A 35 -22.27 -0.63 -1.17
CA ALA A 35 -21.66 -0.98 -2.45
C ALA A 35 -20.62 -2.11 -2.36
N TRP A 36 -20.27 -2.61 -1.16
CA TRP A 36 -19.13 -3.52 -0.98
C TRP A 36 -19.29 -4.84 -1.74
N ALA A 37 -20.51 -5.41 -1.78
CA ALA A 37 -20.76 -6.69 -2.44
C ALA A 37 -20.41 -6.67 -3.93
N SER A 38 -20.66 -5.55 -4.62
CA SER A 38 -20.28 -5.34 -6.02
C SER A 38 -18.84 -4.82 -6.16
N HIS A 39 -18.42 -3.91 -5.28
CA HIS A 39 -17.10 -3.28 -5.33
C HIS A 39 -15.94 -4.26 -5.07
N LYS A 40 -16.09 -5.16 -4.09
CA LYS A 40 -14.99 -6.05 -3.61
C LYS A 40 -14.34 -6.86 -4.72
N LYS A 41 -15.12 -7.26 -5.74
CA LYS A 41 -14.63 -8.03 -6.91
C LYS A 41 -13.56 -7.29 -7.69
N ASN A 42 -13.64 -5.96 -7.70
CA ASN A 42 -12.76 -5.08 -8.46
C ASN A 42 -11.89 -4.19 -7.55
N CYS A 43 -12.00 -4.34 -6.22
CA CYS A 43 -11.22 -3.58 -5.25
C CYS A 43 -9.80 -4.15 -5.15
N LYS A 44 -8.92 -3.70 -6.04
CA LYS A 44 -7.50 -4.06 -6.02
C LYS A 44 -6.69 -2.97 -5.32
N ARG A 45 -6.02 -3.33 -4.22
CA ARG A 45 -5.05 -2.46 -3.54
C ARG A 45 -3.88 -2.21 -4.49
N GLN A 46 -3.39 -0.98 -4.50
CA GLN A 46 -2.21 -0.64 -5.28
C GLN A 46 -0.98 -1.14 -4.54
N ASN A 47 -0.05 -1.76 -5.27
CA ASN A 47 1.23 -2.19 -4.72
C ASN A 47 2.35 -1.52 -5.50
N TYR A 48 3.41 -1.14 -4.79
CA TYR A 48 4.71 -0.88 -5.40
C TYR A 48 5.45 -2.20 -5.58
N ILE A 49 6.12 -2.35 -6.73
CA ILE A 49 7.11 -3.39 -6.94
C ILE A 49 8.45 -2.75 -6.65
N ILE A 50 9.09 -3.13 -5.55
CA ILE A 50 10.32 -2.52 -5.07
C ILE A 50 11.44 -3.55 -5.18
N GLU A 51 12.53 -3.17 -5.83
CA GLU A 51 13.74 -3.98 -5.95
C GLU A 51 14.77 -3.50 -4.92
N PHE A 52 15.24 -4.44 -4.09
CA PHE A 52 16.19 -4.18 -3.01
C PHE A 52 17.56 -4.73 -3.36
N HIS A 53 18.58 -3.87 -3.26
CA HIS A 53 19.97 -4.22 -3.53
C HIS A 53 20.73 -4.23 -2.22
N LEU A 54 21.21 -5.40 -1.78
CA LEU A 54 22.07 -5.48 -0.61
C LEU A 54 23.50 -5.09 -0.96
N ARG A 55 24.01 -4.04 -0.31
CA ARG A 55 25.40 -3.62 -0.41
C ARG A 55 26.21 -4.26 0.71
N LEU A 56 27.07 -5.21 0.38
CA LEU A 56 28.08 -5.73 1.30
C LEU A 56 29.35 -4.89 1.19
N SER A 57 29.95 -4.55 2.34
CA SER A 57 31.23 -3.82 2.42
C SER A 57 32.41 -4.66 1.91
N ASP A 58 32.38 -5.98 2.13
CA ASP A 58 33.57 -6.84 2.00
C ASP A 58 33.46 -7.91 0.90
N ILE A 59 32.33 -7.98 0.17
CA ILE A 59 32.14 -8.92 -0.95
C ILE A 59 31.81 -8.14 -2.21
N VAL A 60 32.84 -7.92 -3.02
CA VAL A 60 32.76 -7.26 -4.31
C VAL A 60 32.27 -8.30 -5.33
N ASN A 61 31.00 -8.20 -5.75
CA ASN A 61 30.32 -9.07 -6.74
C ASN A 61 29.55 -10.29 -6.22
N LEU A 62 28.51 -10.05 -5.43
CA LEU A 62 27.25 -10.78 -5.64
C LEU A 62 26.08 -9.86 -5.24
N PRO A 63 25.36 -9.25 -6.20
CA PRO A 63 24.18 -8.46 -5.86
C PRO A 63 23.09 -9.42 -5.38
N VAL A 64 22.87 -9.49 -4.07
CA VAL A 64 21.69 -10.15 -3.53
C VAL A 64 20.52 -9.19 -3.75
N VAL A 65 19.80 -9.41 -4.85
CA VAL A 65 18.62 -8.65 -5.22
C VAL A 65 17.37 -9.37 -4.76
N CYS A 66 16.44 -8.65 -4.15
CA CYS A 66 15.11 -9.16 -3.84
C CYS A 66 14.05 -8.20 -4.37
N THR A 67 13.07 -8.72 -5.11
CA THR A 67 11.92 -7.94 -5.58
C THR A 67 10.72 -8.26 -4.71
N LEU A 68 10.16 -7.25 -4.06
CA LEU A 68 8.96 -7.38 -3.21
C LEU A 68 7.79 -6.60 -3.79
N SER A 69 6.59 -7.17 -3.67
CA SER A 69 5.34 -6.46 -3.89
C SER A 69 4.83 -5.94 -2.56
N CYS A 70 4.81 -4.62 -2.38
CA CYS A 70 4.42 -3.96 -1.13
C CYS A 70 3.18 -3.08 -1.35
N PRO A 71 2.15 -3.13 -0.49
CA PRO A 71 1.01 -2.21 -0.59
C PRO A 71 1.48 -0.74 -0.58
N ALA A 72 0.90 0.09 -1.45
CA ALA A 72 1.32 1.47 -1.65
C ALA A 72 1.11 2.37 -0.42
N ASP A 73 0.24 1.95 0.49
CA ASP A 73 -0.07 2.60 1.76
C ASP A 73 0.50 1.86 2.97
N ALA A 74 1.41 0.90 2.75
CA ALA A 74 2.10 0.22 3.84
C ALA A 74 3.10 1.17 4.53
N PRO A 75 3.15 1.19 5.87
CA PRO A 75 4.18 1.95 6.59
C PRO A 75 5.56 1.29 6.43
N PHE A 76 6.63 2.07 6.57
CA PHE A 76 8.02 1.58 6.50
C PHE A 76 8.30 0.40 7.45
N TYR A 77 7.64 0.36 8.61
CA TYR A 77 7.71 -0.78 9.53
C TYR A 77 7.31 -2.11 8.86
N THR A 78 6.23 -2.11 8.08
CA THR A 78 5.77 -3.30 7.33
C THR A 78 6.77 -3.68 6.25
N LEU A 79 7.39 -2.69 5.59
CA LEU A 79 8.44 -2.94 4.61
C LEU A 79 9.66 -3.61 5.25
N ASN A 80 10.11 -3.13 6.42
CA ASN A 80 11.21 -3.75 7.15
C ASN A 80 10.90 -5.19 7.55
N LEU A 81 9.69 -5.47 8.06
CA LEU A 81 9.30 -6.86 8.37
C LEU A 81 9.34 -7.75 7.12
N ALA A 82 8.87 -7.25 5.97
CA ALA A 82 8.92 -7.99 4.71
C ALA A 82 10.37 -8.29 4.29
N LEU A 83 11.29 -7.34 4.46
CA LEU A 83 12.72 -7.55 4.20
C LEU A 83 13.33 -8.60 5.15
N GLN A 84 13.01 -8.51 6.44
CA GLN A 84 13.49 -9.48 7.43
C GLN A 84 13.03 -10.90 7.11
N VAL A 85 11.77 -11.07 6.69
CA VAL A 85 11.24 -12.37 6.25
C VAL A 85 11.92 -12.82 4.95
N ALA A 86 12.03 -11.94 3.95
CA ALA A 86 12.57 -12.29 2.63
C ALA A 86 14.04 -12.71 2.67
N PHE A 87 14.84 -12.09 3.54
CA PHE A 87 16.26 -12.40 3.71
C PHE A 87 16.56 -13.33 4.90
N GLY A 88 15.54 -13.77 5.64
CA GLY A 88 15.72 -14.60 6.84
C GLY A 88 16.49 -13.89 7.96
N TRP A 89 16.40 -12.57 8.06
CA TRP A 89 17.06 -11.80 9.10
C TRP A 89 16.35 -11.90 10.45
N ALA A 90 17.12 -11.94 11.52
CA ALA A 90 16.59 -11.82 12.87
C ALA A 90 16.04 -10.40 13.13
N THR A 91 14.96 -10.30 13.89
CA THR A 91 14.29 -9.03 14.22
C THR A 91 14.96 -8.30 15.40
N THR A 92 16.24 -8.54 15.65
CA THR A 92 16.95 -8.16 16.88
C THR A 92 17.74 -6.86 16.74
N HIS A 93 17.88 -6.34 15.52
CA HIS A 93 18.66 -5.14 15.24
C HIS A 93 17.74 -3.96 14.92
N SER A 94 18.18 -2.75 15.28
CA SER A 94 17.53 -1.51 14.87
C SER A 94 17.69 -1.28 13.37
N PHE A 95 16.69 -0.64 12.77
CA PHE A 95 16.66 -0.26 11.35
C PHE A 95 16.17 1.17 11.21
N ASP A 96 16.52 1.81 10.10
CA ASP A 96 16.04 3.14 9.73
C ASP A 96 15.92 3.26 8.20
N PHE A 97 15.08 4.17 7.73
CA PHE A 97 14.90 4.47 6.31
C PHE A 97 15.17 5.94 6.04
N ALA A 98 16.24 6.22 5.28
CA ALA A 98 16.49 7.55 4.74
C ALA A 98 15.79 7.70 3.39
N VAL A 99 14.72 8.50 3.35
CA VAL A 99 13.95 8.77 2.13
C VAL A 99 13.87 10.27 1.91
N MET A 100 14.09 10.71 0.67
CA MET A 100 13.92 12.11 0.29
C MET A 100 12.44 12.50 0.42
N ASN A 101 12.15 13.60 1.10
CA ASN A 101 10.80 14.16 1.09
C ASN A 101 10.51 14.64 -0.34
N PRO A 102 9.46 14.15 -1.01
CA PRO A 102 9.13 14.57 -2.37
C PRO A 102 8.57 16.00 -2.45
N ASN A 103 8.36 16.68 -1.31
CA ASN A 103 7.86 18.05 -1.20
C ASN A 103 8.90 19.01 -0.61
#